data_AF-A0A6G1RZJ6-F1
#
_entry.id   AF-A0A6G1RZJ6-F1
#
_cell.length_a   1.000
_cell.length_b   1.000
_cell.length_c   1.000
_cell.angle_alpha   90.00
_cell.angle_beta   90.00
_cell.angle_gamma   90.00
#
_symmetry.space_group_name_H-M   'P 1'
#
loop_
_entity.id
_entity.type
_entity.pdbx_description
1 polymer ?
#
loop_
_entity_poly.entity_id
_entity_poly.type
_entity_poly.pdbx_seq_one_letter_code
_entity_poly.pdbx_strand_id
1 'polypeptide(L)'
;SHLAVMEPVPPKKDLVLEQVPVIWDHILKKNMGKWEAMAKHQVKHVFSPTEDELKLQAHRWAQTYSLALMEALAPEQPRCGLCGVEAAKRCSRCRNEWYCTRA
;
A
#
# COMPACT_ATOMS: atom_id res chain seq x y z
N SER A 1 6.96 19.34 48.97
CA SER A 1 7.10 19.02 47.54
C SER A 1 5.93 18.14 47.14
N HIS A 2 4.87 18.71 46.55
CA HIS A 2 3.69 17.94 46.15
C HIS A 2 3.80 17.64 44.65
N LEU A 3 4.11 16.38 44.31
CA LEU A 3 3.94 15.88 42.96
C LEU A 3 2.43 15.79 42.72
N ALA A 4 1.88 16.75 41.99
CA ALA A 4 0.51 16.69 41.53
C ALA A 4 0.42 15.55 40.50
N VAL A 5 -0.17 14.42 40.91
CA VAL A 5 -0.58 13.37 39.98
C VAL A 5 -1.85 13.87 39.31
N MET A 6 -1.71 14.44 38.12
CA MET A 6 -2.87 14.78 37.29
C MET A 6 -3.50 13.48 36.80
N GLU A 7 -4.82 13.38 36.92
CA GLU A 7 -5.55 12.26 36.33
C GLU A 7 -5.38 12.29 34.80
N PRO A 8 -5.17 11.11 34.16
CA PRO A 8 -4.97 11.04 32.73
C PRO A 8 -6.23 11.51 31.99
N VAL A 9 -6.02 12.24 30.90
CA VAL A 9 -7.10 12.73 30.04
C VAL A 9 -7.95 11.55 29.55
N PRO A 10 -9.30 11.65 29.54
CA PRO A 10 -10.17 10.59 29.08
C PRO A 10 -9.78 10.10 27.67
N PRO A 11 -9.80 8.78 27.42
CA PRO A 11 -9.48 8.25 26.10
C PRO A 11 -10.43 8.83 25.04
N LYS A 12 -9.88 9.17 23.86
CA LYS A 12 -10.67 9.68 22.74
C LYS A 12 -11.76 8.66 22.37
N LYS A 13 -13.00 9.12 22.18
CA LYS A 13 -14.19 8.28 21.98
C LYS A 13 -14.11 7.35 20.76
N ASP A 14 -13.18 7.59 19.83
CA ASP A 14 -12.96 6.79 18.62
C ASP A 14 -11.50 6.32 18.46
N LEU A 15 -10.79 6.13 19.58
CA LEU A 15 -9.44 5.57 19.54
C LEU A 15 -9.49 4.09 19.13
N VAL A 16 -9.34 3.82 17.84
CA VAL A 16 -9.11 2.47 17.32
C VAL A 16 -7.65 2.12 17.61
N LEU A 17 -7.40 1.42 18.71
CA LEU A 17 -6.10 0.81 18.97
C LEU A 17 -5.98 -0.46 18.14
N GLU A 18 -5.07 -0.48 17.18
CA GLU A 18 -4.76 -1.69 16.45
C GLU A 18 -4.21 -2.75 17.42
N GLN A 19 -4.91 -3.88 17.51
CA GLN A 19 -4.54 -4.97 18.40
C GLN A 19 -3.48 -5.87 17.75
N VAL A 20 -2.50 -5.29 17.04
CA VAL A 20 -1.45 -6.04 16.33
C VAL A 20 -0.73 -7.04 17.24
N PRO A 21 -0.33 -6.67 18.48
CA PRO A 21 0.34 -7.63 19.37
C PRO A 21 -0.55 -8.82 19.76
N VAL A 22 -1.85 -8.58 19.99
CA VAL A 22 -2.81 -9.61 20.37
C VAL A 22 -3.11 -10.55 19.20
N ILE A 23 -3.28 -9.99 18.00
CA ILE A 23 -3.45 -10.78 16.76
C ILE A 23 -2.20 -11.62 16.51
N TRP A 24 -1.01 -11.04 16.67
CA TRP A 24 0.27 -11.71 16.49
C TRP A 24 0.44 -12.88 17.47
N ASP A 25 0.22 -12.65 18.76
CA ASP A 25 0.31 -13.67 19.80
C ASP A 25 -0.65 -14.85 19.54
N HIS A 26 -1.90 -14.55 19.14
CA HIS A 26 -2.85 -15.59 18.75
C HIS A 26 -2.38 -16.40 17.54
N ILE A 27 -1.83 -15.75 16.51
CA ILE A 27 -1.30 -16.43 15.32
C ILE A 27 -0.13 -17.34 15.72
N LEU A 28 0.79 -16.86 16.55
CA LEU A 28 1.93 -17.64 17.02
C LEU A 28 1.49 -18.87 17.82
N LYS A 29 0.61 -18.68 18.82
CA LYS A 29 0.10 -19.76 19.66
C LYS A 29 -0.68 -20.81 18.86
N LYS A 30 -1.58 -20.36 17.98
CA LYS A 30 -2.42 -21.26 17.16
C LYS A 30 -1.61 -22.16 16.22
N ASN A 31 -0.49 -21.66 15.73
CA ASN A 31 0.34 -22.32 14.72
C ASN A 31 1.66 -22.89 15.28
N MET A 32 1.84 -22.86 16.60
CA MET A 32 3.02 -23.43 17.25
C MET A 32 3.22 -24.90 16.81
N GLY A 33 4.44 -25.21 16.35
CA GLY A 33 4.79 -26.54 15.81
C GLY A 33 4.25 -26.86 14.41
N LYS A 34 3.41 -26.02 13.81
CA LYS A 34 2.84 -26.24 12.46
C LYS A 34 3.57 -25.50 11.34
N TRP A 35 4.45 -24.56 11.71
CA TRP A 35 5.15 -23.67 10.77
C TRP A 35 5.90 -24.43 9.68
N GLU A 36 6.60 -25.50 10.02
CA GLU A 36 7.36 -26.30 9.04
C GLU A 36 6.42 -27.00 8.04
N ALA A 37 5.33 -27.60 8.53
CA ALA A 37 4.34 -28.25 7.67
C ALA A 37 3.65 -27.25 6.74
N MET A 38 3.31 -26.07 7.26
CA MET A 38 2.76 -24.97 6.46
C MET A 38 3.75 -24.51 5.40
N ALA A 39 5.02 -24.31 5.74
CA ALA A 39 6.04 -23.92 4.78
C ALA A 39 6.19 -24.95 3.65
N LYS A 40 6.27 -26.25 3.98
CA LYS A 40 6.33 -27.33 2.97
C LYS A 40 5.11 -27.33 2.06
N HIS A 41 3.91 -27.16 2.62
CA HIS A 41 2.68 -27.06 1.84
C HIS A 41 2.69 -25.84 0.92
N GLN A 42 3.07 -24.67 1.43
CA GLN A 42 3.13 -23.42 0.67
C GLN A 42 4.14 -23.50 -0.48
N VAL A 43 5.34 -24.04 -0.24
CA VAL A 43 6.33 -24.26 -1.31
C VAL A 43 5.75 -25.14 -2.41
N LYS A 44 5.12 -26.25 -2.05
CA LYS A 44 4.58 -27.22 -3.01
C LYS A 44 3.39 -26.69 -3.82
N HIS A 45 2.54 -25.87 -3.22
CA HIS A 45 1.22 -25.56 -3.81
C HIS A 45 0.99 -24.08 -4.13
N VAL A 46 1.76 -23.16 -3.53
CA VAL A 46 1.51 -21.71 -3.60
C VAL A 46 2.72 -20.96 -4.16
N PHE A 47 3.94 -21.36 -3.79
CA PHE A 47 5.19 -20.72 -4.20
C PHE A 47 5.98 -21.48 -5.27
N SER A 48 5.35 -22.44 -5.96
CA SER A 48 5.92 -23.08 -7.15
C SER A 48 5.20 -22.58 -8.41
N PRO A 49 5.43 -21.31 -8.83
CA PRO A 49 4.79 -20.77 -10.02
C PRO A 49 5.41 -21.37 -11.28
N THR A 50 4.57 -21.60 -12.27
CA THR A 50 4.97 -21.81 -13.66
C THR A 50 5.62 -20.54 -14.23
N GLU A 51 6.33 -20.65 -15.36
CA GLU A 51 6.93 -19.49 -16.01
C GLU A 51 5.90 -18.41 -16.38
N ASP A 52 4.70 -18.83 -16.82
CA ASP A 52 3.61 -17.91 -17.17
C ASP A 52 3.04 -17.21 -15.94
N GLU A 53 2.91 -17.92 -14.81
CA GLU A 53 2.51 -17.33 -13.54
C GLU A 53 3.54 -16.32 -13.03
N LEU A 54 4.84 -16.61 -13.20
CA LEU A 54 5.92 -15.68 -12.88
C LEU A 54 5.84 -14.41 -13.73
N LYS A 55 5.65 -14.55 -15.05
CA LYS A 55 5.47 -13.40 -15.95
C LYS A 55 4.24 -12.57 -15.58
N LEU A 56 3.13 -13.24 -15.28
CA LEU A 56 1.90 -12.57 -14.85
C LEU A 56 2.09 -11.80 -13.53
N GLN A 57 2.77 -12.40 -12.55
CA GLN A 57 3.10 -11.72 -11.29
C GLN A 57 4.00 -10.52 -11.51
N ALA A 58 5.06 -10.65 -12.31
CA ALA A 58 5.95 -9.55 -12.65
C ALA A 58 5.20 -8.39 -13.33
N HIS A 59 4.28 -8.70 -14.25
CA HIS A 59 3.42 -7.69 -14.87
C HIS A 59 2.52 -6.98 -13.85
N ARG A 60 1.88 -7.73 -12.94
CA ARG A 60 1.04 -7.14 -11.88
C ARG A 60 1.84 -6.23 -10.96
N TRP A 61 3.06 -6.62 -10.57
CA TRP A 61 3.94 -5.80 -9.75
C TRP A 61 4.37 -4.51 -10.47
N ALA A 62 4.76 -4.61 -11.74
CA ALA A 62 5.08 -3.45 -12.55
C ALA A 62 3.88 -2.49 -12.70
N GLN A 63 2.66 -3.02 -12.82
CA GLN A 63 1.44 -2.22 -12.89
C GLN A 63 1.07 -1.55 -11.56
N THR A 64 1.30 -2.23 -10.44
CA THR A 64 0.96 -1.73 -9.09
C THR A 64 1.67 -0.42 -8.77
N TYR A 65 2.87 -0.22 -9.30
CA TYR A 65 3.64 1.01 -9.12
C TYR A 65 3.74 1.82 -10.43
N SER A 66 2.84 1.60 -11.38
CA SER A 66 2.81 2.39 -12.59
C SER A 66 2.34 3.82 -12.27
N LEU A 67 2.98 4.80 -12.91
CA LEU A 67 2.62 6.21 -12.77
C LEU A 67 1.13 6.44 -13.06
N ALA A 68 0.58 5.74 -14.06
CA ALA A 68 -0.82 5.83 -14.43
C ALA A 68 -1.77 5.39 -13.29
N LEU A 69 -1.42 4.34 -12.54
CA LEU A 69 -2.23 3.90 -11.40
C LEU A 69 -2.14 4.91 -10.24
N MET A 70 -0.94 5.41 -9.94
CA MET A 70 -0.77 6.42 -8.89
C MET A 70 -1.54 7.71 -9.21
N GLU A 71 -1.53 8.14 -10.47
CA GLU A 71 -2.31 9.30 -10.94
C GLU A 71 -3.82 9.05 -10.86
N ALA A 72 -4.31 7.85 -11.18
CA ALA A 72 -5.74 7.51 -11.08
C ALA A 72 -6.27 7.50 -9.65
N LEU A 73 -5.39 7.28 -8.67
CA LEU A 73 -5.70 7.34 -7.24
C LEU A 73 -5.55 8.76 -6.66
N ALA A 74 -4.99 9.71 -7.41
CA ALA A 74 -4.81 11.07 -6.95
C ALA A 74 -6.18 11.78 -6.85
N PRO A 75 -6.48 12.47 -5.75
CA PRO A 75 -7.75 13.17 -5.59
C PRO A 75 -7.84 14.43 -6.45
N GLU A 76 -6.71 15.00 -6.84
CA GLU A 76 -6.65 16.22 -7.65
C GLU A 76 -6.46 15.89 -9.14
N GLN A 77 -7.15 16.66 -9.99
CA GLN A 77 -6.92 16.61 -11.43
C GLN A 77 -5.54 17.18 -11.78
N PRO A 78 -4.89 16.67 -12.83
CA PRO A 78 -3.58 17.14 -13.25
C PRO A 78 -3.62 18.61 -13.68
N ARG A 79 -2.55 19.35 -13.37
CA ARG A 79 -2.40 20.78 -13.68
C ARG A 79 -1.35 21.02 -14.75
N CYS A 80 -1.55 22.05 -15.55
CA CYS A 80 -0.65 22.46 -16.62
C CYS A 80 0.69 22.98 -16.04
N GLY A 81 1.81 22.45 -16.53
CA GLY A 81 3.15 22.88 -16.11
C GLY A 81 3.49 24.35 -16.44
N LEU A 82 2.76 24.97 -17.37
CA LEU A 82 2.98 26.36 -17.79
C LEU A 82 2.10 27.38 -17.06
N CYS A 83 0.80 27.08 -16.90
CA CYS A 83 -0.18 28.04 -16.39
C CYS A 83 -0.96 27.55 -15.16
N GLY A 84 -0.76 26.31 -14.72
CA GLY A 84 -1.36 25.76 -13.49
C GLY A 84 -2.86 25.44 -13.56
N VAL A 85 -3.53 25.71 -14.68
CA VAL A 85 -4.94 25.33 -14.90
C VAL A 85 -5.07 23.81 -15.14
N GLU A 86 -6.29 23.28 -15.03
CA GLU A 86 -6.57 21.87 -15.31
C GLU A 86 -6.04 21.46 -16.70
N ALA A 87 -5.36 20.32 -16.74
CA ALA A 87 -4.71 19.80 -17.94
C ALA A 87 -5.34 18.49 -18.37
N ALA A 88 -5.53 18.31 -19.68
CA ALA A 88 -6.05 17.08 -20.26
C ALA A 88 -5.00 16.30 -21.06
N LYS A 89 -3.86 16.92 -21.37
CA LYS A 89 -2.85 16.36 -22.28
C LYS A 89 -1.55 16.13 -21.55
N ARG A 90 -0.96 14.97 -21.79
CA ARG A 90 0.34 14.58 -21.22
C ARG A 90 1.44 14.71 -22.26
N CYS A 91 2.64 15.09 -21.81
CA CYS A 91 3.81 15.07 -22.68
C CYS A 91 4.06 13.66 -23.23
N SER A 92 4.04 13.51 -24.55
CA SER A 92 4.27 12.21 -25.20
C SER A 92 5.70 11.69 -25.01
N ARG A 93 6.65 12.59 -24.73
CA ARG A 93 8.08 12.28 -24.57
C ARG A 93 8.41 11.82 -23.15
N CYS A 94 8.11 12.62 -22.12
CA CYS A 94 8.47 12.30 -20.74
C CYS A 94 7.36 11.56 -19.96
N ARG A 95 6.10 11.67 -20.38
CA ARG A 95 4.91 11.13 -19.71
C ARG A 95 4.71 11.56 -18.24
N ASN A 96 5.46 12.55 -17.76
CA ASN A 96 5.37 13.06 -16.40
C ASN A 96 4.66 14.42 -16.33
N GLU A 97 4.82 15.26 -17.35
CA GLU A 97 4.25 16.61 -17.37
C GLU A 97 2.91 16.67 -18.10
N TRP A 98 2.06 17.58 -17.62
CA TRP A 98 0.72 17.81 -18.13
C TRP A 98 0.56 19.23 -18.67
N TYR A 99 -0.31 19.38 -19.67
CA TYR A 99 -0.55 20.61 -20.40
C TYR A 99 -2.03 20.77 -20.76
N CYS A 100 -2.55 21.99 -20.65
CA CYS A 100 -3.92 22.33 -21.07
C CYS A 100 -4.06 22.34 -22.61
N THR A 101 -2.97 22.64 -23.31
CA THR A 101 -2.88 22.67 -24.78
C THR A 101 -1.68 21.84 -25.25
N ARG A 102 -1.44 21.79 -26.56
CA ARG A 102 -0.22 21.16 -27.07
C ARG A 102 0.96 22.08 -26.72
N ALA A 103 1.87 21.60 -25.87
CA ALA A 103 3.17 22.20 -25.63
C ALA A 103 4.19 21.70 -26.66
#